data_AF-A0A966WAK6-F1
#
_entry.id   AF-A0A966WAK6-F1
#
_cell.length_a   1.000
_cell.length_b   1.000
_cell.length_c   1.000
_cell.angle_alpha   90.00
_cell.angle_beta   90.00
_cell.angle_gamma   90.00
#
_symmetry.space_group_name_H-M   'P 1'
#
loop_
_entity.id
_entity.type
_entity.pdbx_description
1 polymer ?
#
loop_
_entity_poly.entity_id
_entity_poly.type
_entity_poly.pdbx_seq_one_letter_code
_entity_poly.pdbx_strand_id
1 'polypeptide(L)'
;MRDEFMRLWATFRRRVARFDRHVVETEPQRAAASVIVAATVVFVPLFSAWQVTNTAAGEARPLTVAMSTDAPPRDPIFSVRRIARTAAIEARVTNLRASLADFTAKLPAGACLMAVADSRAVASVNASTPLIPASNMKLLTAAAALDILGAGHRFETQLRGTRDGATIVGDLWLVGGGDPLLSTRAYPATQTNPTISPTFLDALADEIAASGVTIVSGSVVGDESRYDKERYVPTWGDGIRAIEAGPLSALMVNDGVVLGQPLKP
;
A
#
# COMPACT_ATOMS: atom_id res chain seq x y z
N MET A 1 16.50 35.16 42.68
CA MET A 1 16.50 34.30 41.46
C MET A 1 17.11 32.91 41.67
N ARG A 2 18.22 32.73 42.43
CA ARG A 2 18.80 31.39 42.67
C ARG A 2 18.00 30.51 43.66
N ASP A 3 17.34 31.11 44.64
CA ASP A 3 16.61 30.36 45.68
C ASP A 3 15.23 29.82 45.23
N GLU A 4 14.63 30.44 44.22
CA GLU A 4 13.34 30.02 43.67
C GLU A 4 13.51 28.82 42.73
N PHE A 5 14.61 28.78 41.98
CA PHE A 5 14.99 27.66 41.12
C PHE A 5 15.30 26.38 41.93
N MET A 6 15.98 26.51 43.07
CA MET A 6 16.28 25.37 43.95
C MET A 6 15.03 24.80 44.64
N ARG A 7 14.04 25.63 44.98
CA ARG A 7 12.75 25.19 45.54
C ARG A 7 11.88 24.46 44.52
N LEU A 8 11.87 24.93 43.27
CA LEU A 8 11.18 24.24 42.16
C LEU A 8 11.85 22.88 41.84
N TRP A 9 13.18 22.80 41.87
CA TRP A 9 13.91 21.55 41.62
C TRP A 9 13.72 20.49 42.72
N ALA A 10 13.65 20.90 43.99
CA ALA A 10 13.39 20.00 45.12
C ALA A 10 11.94 19.46 45.14
N THR A 11 10.99 20.26 44.65
CA THR A 11 9.58 19.87 44.55
C THR A 11 9.33 18.91 43.38
N PHE A 12 10.10 19.07 42.28
CA PHE A 12 10.11 18.13 41.16
C PHE A 12 10.67 16.75 41.55
N ARG A 13 11.81 16.69 42.27
CA ARG A 13 12.36 15.40 42.76
C ARG A 13 11.43 14.66 43.72
N ARG A 14 10.64 15.37 44.55
CA ARG A 14 9.66 14.74 45.45
C ARG A 14 8.42 14.21 44.74
N ARG A 15 8.05 14.74 43.56
CA ARG A 15 6.96 14.19 42.74
C ARG A 15 7.36 12.95 41.94
N VAL A 16 8.64 12.83 41.55
CA VAL A 16 9.13 11.64 40.82
C VAL A 16 9.36 10.44 41.75
N ALA A 17 9.57 10.67 43.05
CA ALA A 17 9.79 9.59 44.04
C ALA A 17 8.50 8.86 44.49
N ARG A 18 7.34 9.20 43.94
CA ARG A 18 6.04 8.64 44.35
C ARG A 18 5.30 8.02 43.16
N PHE A 19 6.00 7.18 42.41
CA PHE A 19 5.34 6.10 41.68
C PHE A 19 5.59 4.83 42.48
N ASP A 20 4.56 4.42 43.21
CA ASP A 20 4.52 3.14 43.90
C ASP A 20 4.92 2.04 42.93
N ARG A 21 5.99 1.34 43.27
CA ARG A 21 6.45 0.14 42.58
C ARG A 21 5.48 -0.99 42.92
N HIS A 22 4.31 -1.00 42.32
CA HIS A 22 3.46 -2.19 42.27
C HIS A 22 4.12 -3.17 41.28
N VAL A 23 5.11 -3.91 41.78
CA VAL A 23 5.62 -5.10 41.09
C VAL A 23 4.59 -6.18 41.30
N VAL A 24 3.73 -6.38 40.30
CA VAL A 24 2.93 -7.59 40.21
C VAL A 24 3.87 -8.70 39.74
N GLU A 25 4.28 -9.58 40.65
CA GLU A 25 4.95 -10.82 40.29
C GLU A 25 3.95 -11.71 39.54
N THR A 26 3.88 -11.54 38.21
CA THR A 26 3.16 -12.48 37.37
C THR A 26 4.05 -13.69 37.12
N GLU A 27 3.61 -14.84 37.62
CA GLU A 27 4.21 -16.15 37.38
C GLU A 27 4.40 -16.33 35.85
N PRO A 28 5.65 -16.36 35.32
CA PRO A 28 5.92 -16.22 33.89
C PRO A 28 5.27 -17.34 33.06
N GLN A 29 5.01 -18.49 33.68
CA GLN A 29 4.32 -19.62 33.08
C GLN A 29 2.81 -19.34 32.84
N ARG A 30 2.14 -18.61 33.73
CA ARG A 30 0.73 -18.22 33.56
C ARG A 30 0.57 -17.08 32.56
N ALA A 31 1.51 -16.13 32.55
CA ALA A 31 1.56 -15.09 31.53
C ALA A 31 1.81 -15.68 30.13
N ALA A 32 2.77 -16.60 30.00
CA ALA A 32 3.02 -17.31 28.75
C ALA A 32 1.80 -18.15 28.31
N ALA A 33 1.15 -18.89 29.21
CA ALA A 33 -0.05 -19.64 28.89
C ALA A 33 -1.22 -18.74 28.46
N SER A 34 -1.41 -17.59 29.13
CA SER A 34 -2.46 -16.63 28.78
C SER A 34 -2.21 -15.95 27.42
N VAL A 35 -0.94 -15.66 27.11
CA VAL A 35 -0.53 -15.12 25.80
C VAL A 35 -0.70 -16.17 24.71
N ILE A 36 -0.35 -17.43 24.97
CA ILE A 36 -0.56 -18.53 24.01
C ILE A 36 -2.04 -18.75 23.76
N VAL A 37 -2.88 -18.77 24.81
CA VAL A 37 -4.34 -18.93 24.65
C VAL A 37 -4.93 -17.74 23.91
N ALA A 38 -4.57 -16.50 24.26
CA ALA A 38 -5.04 -15.32 23.54
C ALA A 38 -4.57 -15.30 22.09
N ALA A 39 -3.31 -15.67 21.82
CA ALA A 39 -2.77 -15.79 20.48
C ALA A 39 -3.52 -16.88 19.69
N THR A 40 -3.84 -18.02 20.30
CA THR A 40 -4.56 -19.11 19.62
C THR A 40 -6.01 -18.74 19.33
N VAL A 41 -6.69 -18.09 20.28
CA VAL A 41 -8.09 -17.64 20.14
C VAL A 41 -8.23 -16.55 19.06
N VAL A 42 -7.20 -15.76 18.81
CA VAL A 42 -7.19 -14.75 17.73
C VAL A 42 -6.69 -15.33 16.41
N PHE A 43 -5.62 -16.13 16.45
CA PHE A 43 -4.96 -16.64 15.25
C PHE A 43 -5.78 -17.71 14.54
N VAL A 44 -6.46 -18.60 15.26
CA VAL A 44 -7.28 -19.67 14.64
C VAL A 44 -8.45 -19.10 13.82
N PRO A 45 -9.28 -18.16 14.32
CA PRO A 45 -10.34 -17.58 13.50
C PRO A 45 -9.81 -16.68 12.37
N LEU A 46 -8.70 -15.96 12.57
CA LEU A 46 -8.08 -15.17 11.49
C LEU A 46 -7.49 -16.05 10.40
N PHE A 47 -6.80 -17.14 10.76
CA PHE A 47 -6.24 -18.09 9.81
C PHE A 47 -7.36 -18.88 9.10
N SER A 48 -8.44 -19.22 9.81
CA SER A 48 -9.62 -19.84 9.22
C SER A 48 -10.33 -18.88 8.25
N ALA A 49 -10.49 -17.61 8.63
CA ALA A 49 -11.05 -16.57 7.75
C ALA A 49 -10.16 -16.36 6.52
N TRP A 50 -8.84 -16.33 6.69
CA TRP A 50 -7.87 -16.22 5.60
C TRP A 50 -7.91 -17.44 4.66
N GLN A 51 -7.99 -18.65 5.20
CA GLN A 51 -8.15 -19.86 4.39
C GLN A 51 -9.46 -19.86 3.62
N VAL A 52 -10.58 -19.43 4.22
CA VAL A 52 -11.87 -19.28 3.54
C VAL A 52 -11.81 -18.23 2.44
N THR A 53 -11.13 -17.10 2.65
CA THR A 53 -10.94 -16.09 1.60
C THR A 53 -10.01 -16.57 0.49
N ASN A 54 -8.99 -17.38 0.79
CA ASN A 54 -8.07 -17.91 -0.21
C ASN A 54 -8.67 -19.05 -1.04
N THR A 55 -9.49 -19.92 -0.42
CA THR A 55 -10.25 -20.92 -1.17
C THR A 55 -11.31 -20.27 -2.05
N ALA A 56 -11.94 -19.18 -1.59
CA ALA A 56 -12.83 -18.35 -2.40
C ALA A 56 -12.10 -17.55 -3.50
N ALA A 57 -10.85 -17.11 -3.27
CA ALA A 57 -10.03 -16.41 -4.26
C ALA A 57 -9.50 -17.34 -5.35
N GLY A 58 -9.26 -18.62 -5.05
CA GLY A 58 -8.92 -19.64 -6.04
C GLY A 58 -10.08 -19.98 -7.00
N GLU A 59 -11.32 -19.65 -6.63
CA GLU A 59 -12.51 -19.79 -7.46
C GLU A 59 -12.90 -18.50 -8.20
N ALA A 60 -12.15 -17.40 -8.02
CA ALA A 60 -12.35 -16.19 -8.78
C ALA A 60 -11.89 -16.40 -10.24
N ARG A 61 -12.71 -17.14 -10.99
CA ARG A 61 -12.71 -17.10 -12.44
C ARG A 61 -12.75 -15.63 -12.85
N PRO A 62 -11.84 -15.15 -13.71
CA PRO A 62 -11.98 -13.83 -14.27
C PRO A 62 -13.40 -13.75 -14.83
N LEU A 63 -14.16 -12.73 -14.42
CA LEU A 63 -15.40 -12.36 -15.08
C LEU A 63 -15.01 -11.98 -16.50
N THR A 64 -14.95 -12.99 -17.35
CA THR A 64 -15.01 -12.79 -18.78
C THR A 64 -16.41 -12.28 -18.96
N VAL A 65 -16.56 -10.96 -18.97
CA VAL A 65 -17.78 -10.34 -19.50
C VAL A 65 -17.72 -10.62 -20.99
N ALA A 66 -18.05 -11.86 -21.36
CA ALA A 66 -18.66 -12.08 -22.63
C ALA A 66 -19.85 -11.14 -22.63
N MET A 67 -19.87 -10.17 -23.55
CA MET A 67 -21.14 -9.61 -23.98
C MET A 67 -21.90 -10.77 -24.61
N SER A 68 -22.50 -11.58 -23.74
CA SER A 68 -23.49 -12.56 -24.07
C SER A 68 -24.63 -11.74 -24.65
N THR A 69 -24.66 -11.66 -25.97
CA THR A 69 -25.91 -11.44 -26.72
C THR A 69 -26.72 -12.74 -26.72
N ASP A 70 -26.65 -13.57 -25.66
CA ASP A 70 -27.30 -14.88 -25.65
C ASP A 70 -28.80 -14.71 -25.68
N ALA A 71 -29.35 -15.20 -26.79
CA ALA A 71 -30.74 -15.43 -27.10
C ALA A 71 -31.69 -14.22 -26.97
N PRO A 72 -32.59 -14.00 -27.94
CA PRO A 72 -33.65 -13.01 -27.76
C PRO A 72 -34.41 -13.31 -26.45
N PRO A 73 -34.77 -12.28 -25.67
CA PRO A 73 -35.43 -12.47 -24.38
C PRO A 73 -36.64 -13.39 -24.57
N ARG A 74 -36.65 -14.53 -23.86
CA ARG A 74 -37.71 -15.56 -23.97
C ARG A 74 -39.07 -15.07 -23.48
N ASP A 75 -39.09 -13.99 -22.71
CA ASP A 75 -40.30 -13.37 -22.19
C ASP A 75 -40.80 -12.28 -23.16
N PRO A 76 -42.07 -12.36 -23.62
CA PRO A 76 -42.70 -11.30 -24.39
C PRO A 76 -42.60 -9.94 -23.69
N ILE A 77 -42.55 -8.85 -24.45
CA ILE A 77 -42.36 -7.48 -23.92
C ILE A 77 -43.43 -7.13 -22.87
N PHE A 78 -44.64 -7.68 -23.01
CA PHE A 78 -45.78 -7.47 -22.11
C PHE A 78 -46.02 -8.62 -21.13
N SER A 79 -45.03 -9.46 -20.83
CA SER A 79 -45.23 -10.53 -19.85
C SER A 79 -45.43 -9.95 -18.45
N VAL A 80 -46.38 -10.52 -17.70
CA VAL A 80 -46.68 -10.13 -16.30
C VAL A 80 -45.41 -10.20 -15.43
N ARG A 81 -44.56 -11.21 -15.67
CA ARG A 81 -43.27 -11.36 -14.99
C ARG A 81 -42.33 -10.18 -15.28
N ARG A 82 -42.24 -9.72 -16.54
CA ARG A 82 -41.39 -8.58 -16.91
C ARG A 82 -41.92 -7.28 -16.32
N ILE A 83 -43.24 -7.07 -16.39
CA ILE A 83 -43.90 -5.89 -15.80
C ILE A 83 -43.69 -5.84 -14.28
N ALA A 84 -43.91 -6.97 -13.58
CA ALA A 84 -43.71 -7.07 -12.13
C ALA A 84 -42.25 -6.84 -11.73
N ARG A 85 -41.28 -7.36 -12.50
CA ARG A 85 -39.85 -7.13 -12.26
C ARG A 85 -39.49 -5.66 -12.43
N THR A 86 -39.93 -5.02 -13.51
CA THR A 86 -39.70 -3.59 -13.75
C THR A 86 -40.32 -2.74 -12.66
N ALA A 87 -41.58 -2.98 -12.29
CA ALA A 87 -42.25 -2.26 -11.21
C ALA A 87 -41.53 -2.43 -9.86
N ALA A 88 -41.07 -3.64 -9.54
CA ALA A 88 -40.31 -3.89 -8.32
C ALA A 88 -38.94 -3.18 -8.33
N ILE A 89 -38.28 -3.08 -9.49
CA ILE A 89 -37.04 -2.30 -9.63
C ILE A 89 -37.33 -0.81 -9.44
N GLU A 90 -38.38 -0.25 -10.07
CA GLU A 90 -38.77 1.16 -9.90
C GLU A 90 -39.09 1.49 -8.44
N ALA A 91 -39.82 0.61 -7.74
CA ALA A 91 -40.11 0.77 -6.32
C ALA A 91 -38.83 0.78 -5.47
N ARG A 92 -37.88 -0.13 -5.74
CA ARG A 92 -36.59 -0.17 -5.04
C ARG A 92 -35.75 1.08 -5.30
N VAL A 93 -35.66 1.53 -6.55
CA VAL A 93 -34.93 2.76 -6.92
C VAL A 93 -35.56 3.98 -6.25
N THR A 94 -36.89 4.05 -6.22
CA THR A 94 -37.63 5.14 -5.55
C THR A 94 -37.35 5.15 -4.05
N ASN A 95 -37.40 3.98 -3.40
CA ASN A 95 -37.07 3.86 -1.98
C ASN A 95 -35.62 4.25 -1.71
N LEU A 96 -34.67 3.82 -2.55
CA LEU A 96 -33.26 4.18 -2.42
C LEU A 96 -33.05 5.69 -2.62
N ARG A 97 -33.73 6.32 -3.57
CA ARG A 97 -33.72 7.80 -3.73
C ARG A 97 -34.21 8.50 -2.48
N ALA A 98 -35.34 8.04 -1.92
CA ALA A 98 -35.90 8.62 -0.71
C ALA A 98 -34.94 8.47 0.48
N SER A 99 -34.32 7.30 0.65
CA SER A 99 -33.32 7.06 1.70
C SER A 99 -32.05 7.90 1.52
N LEU A 100 -31.65 8.17 0.28
CA LEU A 100 -30.48 9.01 -0.02
C LEU A 100 -30.78 10.51 0.10
N ALA A 101 -32.04 10.95 0.03
CA ALA A 101 -32.41 12.36 0.05
C ALA A 101 -31.87 13.09 1.30
N ASP A 102 -32.10 12.52 2.49
CA ASP A 102 -31.61 13.08 3.76
C ASP A 102 -30.08 13.13 3.84
N PHE A 103 -29.41 12.14 3.26
CA PHE A 103 -27.95 12.12 3.19
C PHE A 103 -27.45 13.20 2.23
N THR A 104 -28.04 13.29 1.03
CA THR A 104 -27.66 14.30 0.03
C THR A 104 -27.84 15.72 0.51
N ALA A 105 -28.90 15.99 1.29
CA ALA A 105 -29.14 17.31 1.88
C ALA A 105 -28.10 17.71 2.95
N LYS A 106 -27.41 16.74 3.55
CA LYS A 106 -26.36 16.95 4.56
C LYS A 106 -24.95 16.98 3.97
N LEU A 107 -24.81 16.80 2.65
CA LEU A 107 -23.50 16.82 2.02
C LEU A 107 -22.88 18.23 2.11
N PRO A 108 -21.59 18.34 2.46
CA PRO A 108 -20.88 19.61 2.39
C PRO A 108 -20.89 20.18 0.96
N ALA A 109 -20.82 21.51 0.83
CA ALA A 109 -20.85 22.19 -0.47
C ALA A 109 -19.72 21.75 -1.43
N GLY A 110 -18.59 21.29 -0.90
CA GLY A 110 -17.45 20.78 -1.68
C GLY A 110 -17.46 19.26 -1.94
N ALA A 111 -18.54 18.56 -1.60
CA ALA A 111 -18.67 17.12 -1.82
C ALA A 111 -19.44 16.82 -3.13
N CYS A 112 -19.17 15.65 -3.69
CA CYS A 112 -19.95 15.07 -4.77
C CYS A 112 -20.47 13.68 -4.37
N LEU A 113 -21.61 13.29 -4.92
CA LEU A 113 -22.18 11.96 -4.80
C LEU A 113 -22.68 11.52 -6.17
N MET A 114 -22.35 10.28 -6.54
CA MET A 114 -22.98 9.58 -7.65
C MET A 114 -23.35 8.18 -7.16
N ALA A 115 -24.64 7.86 -7.16
CA ALA A 115 -25.14 6.53 -6.84
C ALA A 115 -25.76 5.93 -8.09
N VAL A 116 -25.26 4.77 -8.50
CA VAL A 116 -25.73 4.04 -9.68
C VAL A 116 -26.27 2.68 -9.25
N ALA A 117 -27.47 2.32 -9.69
CA ALA A 117 -28.06 0.99 -9.52
C ALA A 117 -28.66 0.54 -10.85
N ASP A 118 -28.43 -0.72 -11.24
CA ASP A 118 -28.86 -1.28 -12.53
C ASP A 118 -28.51 -0.37 -13.72
N SER A 119 -27.27 0.14 -13.74
CA SER A 119 -26.75 1.06 -14.77
C SER A 119 -27.51 2.39 -14.90
N ARG A 120 -28.28 2.78 -13.88
CA ARG A 120 -29.04 4.04 -13.83
C ARG A 120 -28.61 4.90 -12.65
N ALA A 121 -28.52 6.20 -12.89
CA ALA A 121 -28.28 7.17 -11.83
C ALA A 121 -29.49 7.23 -10.89
N VAL A 122 -29.27 6.88 -9.64
CA VAL A 122 -30.26 6.92 -8.57
C VAL A 122 -30.18 8.27 -7.86
N ALA A 123 -28.98 8.72 -7.51
CA ALA A 123 -28.75 10.04 -6.93
C ALA A 123 -27.48 10.66 -7.55
N SER A 124 -27.50 11.98 -7.75
CA SER A 124 -26.38 12.74 -8.27
C SER A 124 -26.36 14.11 -7.60
N VAL A 125 -25.25 14.43 -6.94
CA VAL A 125 -24.97 15.74 -6.35
C VAL A 125 -23.58 16.14 -6.82
N ASN A 126 -23.45 17.27 -7.52
CA ASN A 126 -22.16 17.78 -8.01
C ASN A 126 -21.30 16.74 -8.75
N ALA A 127 -21.90 15.76 -9.41
CA ALA A 127 -21.19 14.59 -9.94
C ALA A 127 -20.16 14.93 -11.04
N SER A 128 -20.31 16.08 -11.70
CA SER A 128 -19.38 16.59 -12.70
C SER A 128 -18.37 17.59 -12.16
N THR A 129 -18.40 17.91 -10.86
CA THR A 129 -17.49 18.87 -10.24
C THR A 129 -16.11 18.22 -10.08
N PRO A 130 -15.04 18.81 -10.63
CA PRO A 130 -13.68 18.31 -10.40
C PRO A 130 -13.29 18.48 -8.92
N LEU A 131 -12.87 17.40 -8.29
CA LEU A 131 -12.36 17.38 -6.92
C LEU A 131 -10.95 16.78 -6.88
N ILE A 132 -10.20 17.10 -5.83
CA ILE A 132 -8.89 16.47 -5.58
C ILE A 132 -9.15 15.00 -5.21
N PRO A 133 -8.70 14.03 -6.02
CA PRO A 133 -8.99 12.62 -5.76
C PRO A 133 -8.19 12.05 -4.58
N ALA A 134 -7.12 12.73 -4.16
CA ALA A 134 -6.16 12.22 -3.18
C ALA A 134 -5.72 10.78 -3.54
N SER A 135 -5.64 9.88 -2.57
CA SER A 135 -5.27 8.48 -2.81
C SER A 135 -6.24 7.69 -3.68
N ASN A 136 -7.45 8.20 -3.98
CA ASN A 136 -8.32 7.55 -4.98
C ASN A 136 -7.71 7.61 -6.39
N MET A 137 -6.75 8.51 -6.65
CA MET A 137 -5.98 8.52 -7.90
C MET A 137 -5.29 7.17 -8.17
N LYS A 138 -4.93 6.43 -7.12
CA LYS A 138 -4.32 5.09 -7.23
C LYS A 138 -5.20 4.11 -8.01
N LEU A 139 -6.52 4.29 -8.03
CA LEU A 139 -7.43 3.45 -8.82
C LEU A 139 -7.17 3.60 -10.32
N LEU A 140 -7.02 4.85 -10.79
CA LEU A 140 -6.73 5.13 -12.20
C LEU A 140 -5.30 4.71 -12.56
N THR A 141 -4.32 4.98 -11.68
CA THR A 141 -2.94 4.54 -11.88
C THR A 141 -2.83 3.01 -11.94
N ALA A 142 -3.51 2.29 -11.04
CA ALA A 142 -3.51 0.83 -11.03
C ALA A 142 -4.19 0.25 -12.28
N ALA A 143 -5.31 0.83 -12.72
CA ALA A 143 -5.98 0.41 -13.95
C ALA A 143 -5.06 0.60 -15.17
N ALA A 144 -4.42 1.76 -15.30
CA ALA A 144 -3.48 2.03 -16.39
C ALA A 144 -2.25 1.13 -16.33
N ALA A 145 -1.70 0.88 -15.14
CA ALA A 145 -0.56 -0.03 -14.97
C ALA A 145 -0.92 -1.47 -15.38
N LEU A 146 -2.10 -1.96 -15.00
CA LEU A 146 -2.57 -3.29 -15.39
C LEU A 146 -2.83 -3.40 -16.89
N ASP A 147 -3.37 -2.36 -17.53
CA ASP A 147 -3.63 -2.33 -18.97
C ASP A 147 -2.32 -2.29 -19.79
N ILE A 148 -1.36 -1.46 -19.38
CA ILE A 148 -0.11 -1.23 -20.13
C ILE A 148 0.94 -2.29 -19.82
N LEU A 149 1.15 -2.62 -18.55
CA LEU A 149 2.23 -3.52 -18.10
C LEU A 149 1.77 -4.97 -17.96
N GLY A 150 0.47 -5.18 -17.70
CA GLY A 150 -0.08 -6.49 -17.37
C GLY A 150 0.16 -6.90 -15.91
N ALA A 151 -0.70 -7.79 -15.40
CA ALA A 151 -0.60 -8.32 -14.03
C ALA A 151 0.67 -9.16 -13.77
N GLY A 152 1.30 -9.66 -14.85
CA GLY A 152 2.54 -10.43 -14.79
C GLY A 152 3.81 -9.60 -14.78
N HIS A 153 3.72 -8.26 -14.86
CA HIS A 153 4.90 -7.41 -14.94
C HIS A 153 5.84 -7.60 -13.74
N ARG A 154 7.15 -7.53 -14.01
CA ARG A 154 8.20 -7.55 -13.01
C ARG A 154 9.19 -6.44 -13.36
N PHE A 155 9.49 -5.60 -12.38
CA PHE A 155 10.61 -4.69 -12.49
C PHE A 155 11.92 -5.49 -12.43
N GLU A 156 12.91 -5.08 -13.22
CA GLU A 156 14.21 -5.75 -13.27
C GLU A 156 15.30 -4.82 -12.76
N THR A 157 16.15 -5.33 -11.87
CA THR A 157 17.40 -4.67 -11.48
C THR A 157 18.53 -5.61 -11.86
N GLN A 158 19.54 -5.11 -12.57
CA GLN A 158 20.56 -5.94 -13.22
C GLN A 158 21.97 -5.51 -12.80
N LEU A 159 22.90 -6.47 -12.75
CA LEU A 159 24.33 -6.18 -12.74
C LEU A 159 24.93 -6.39 -14.14
N ARG A 160 25.69 -5.41 -14.63
CA ARG A 160 26.37 -5.47 -15.93
C ARG A 160 27.85 -5.16 -15.76
N GLY A 161 28.71 -5.96 -16.37
CA GLY A 161 30.16 -5.78 -16.33
C GLY A 161 30.84 -6.81 -17.23
N THR A 162 32.13 -6.61 -17.49
CA THR A 162 32.93 -7.56 -18.27
C THR A 162 33.68 -8.48 -17.33
N ARG A 163 33.44 -9.79 -17.40
CA ARG A 163 34.07 -10.77 -16.50
C ARG A 163 35.28 -11.45 -17.14
N ASP A 164 36.38 -11.52 -16.39
CA ASP A 164 37.56 -12.33 -16.67
C ASP A 164 37.98 -13.11 -15.42
N GLY A 165 37.69 -14.42 -15.40
CA GLY A 165 37.93 -15.29 -14.26
C GLY A 165 37.20 -14.83 -12.98
N ALA A 166 37.98 -14.45 -11.97
CA ALA A 166 37.50 -13.95 -10.68
C ALA A 166 37.34 -12.41 -10.65
N THR A 167 37.63 -11.72 -11.75
CA THR A 167 37.67 -10.26 -11.82
C THR A 167 36.59 -9.73 -12.75
N ILE A 168 35.89 -8.68 -12.35
CA ILE A 168 35.18 -7.79 -13.28
C ILE A 168 36.17 -6.73 -13.77
N VAL A 169 36.44 -6.74 -15.08
CA VAL A 169 37.34 -5.82 -15.76
C VAL A 169 36.57 -4.53 -16.06
N GLY A 170 37.06 -3.43 -15.50
CA GLY A 170 36.40 -2.12 -15.57
C GLY A 170 35.29 -1.97 -14.53
N ASP A 171 34.27 -1.20 -14.88
CA ASP A 171 33.18 -0.87 -13.97
C ASP A 171 32.11 -1.99 -13.91
N LEU A 172 31.56 -2.18 -12.72
CA LEU A 172 30.37 -2.98 -12.47
C LEU A 172 29.16 -2.06 -12.30
N TRP A 173 28.18 -2.20 -13.19
CA TRP A 173 27.01 -1.35 -13.26
C TRP A 173 25.81 -2.02 -12.60
N LEU A 174 25.20 -1.36 -11.61
CA LEU A 174 23.90 -1.70 -11.05
C LEU A 174 22.82 -0.89 -11.78
N VAL A 175 22.14 -1.54 -12.72
CA VAL A 175 21.16 -0.91 -13.61
C VAL A 175 19.76 -1.10 -13.03
N GLY A 176 19.11 0.00 -12.67
CA GLY A 176 17.77 0.01 -12.08
C GLY A 176 16.65 0.02 -13.12
N GLY A 177 15.61 -0.79 -12.89
CA GLY A 177 14.39 -0.83 -13.71
C GLY A 177 13.19 -0.08 -13.13
N GLY A 178 13.31 0.47 -11.92
CA GLY A 178 12.23 1.11 -11.18
C GLY A 178 11.53 0.20 -10.16
N ASP A 179 12.21 -0.83 -9.64
CA ASP A 179 11.63 -1.69 -8.61
C ASP A 179 11.37 -0.87 -7.32
N PRO A 180 10.10 -0.62 -6.94
CA PRO A 180 9.79 0.17 -5.75
C PRO A 180 10.02 -0.61 -4.45
N LEU A 181 10.31 -1.92 -4.53
CA LEU A 181 10.53 -2.80 -3.38
C LEU A 181 12.01 -3.13 -3.16
N LEU A 182 12.91 -2.57 -3.98
CA LEU A 182 14.36 -2.76 -3.85
C LEU A 182 14.85 -2.25 -2.50
N SER A 183 15.37 -3.15 -1.68
CA SER A 183 15.75 -2.88 -0.30
C SER A 183 17.03 -3.61 0.08
N THR A 184 17.70 -3.15 1.13
CA THR A 184 18.80 -3.88 1.76
C THR A 184 18.31 -4.65 2.98
N ARG A 185 18.99 -5.75 3.35
CA ARG A 185 18.62 -6.52 4.56
C ARG A 185 18.79 -5.72 5.86
N ALA A 186 19.67 -4.70 5.85
CA ALA A 186 19.89 -3.80 6.97
C ALA A 186 18.79 -2.73 7.12
N TYR A 187 17.88 -2.61 6.15
CA TYR A 187 16.79 -1.66 6.19
C TYR A 187 15.77 -2.04 7.28
N PRO A 188 15.55 -1.19 8.29
CA PRO A 188 14.74 -1.57 9.43
C PRO A 188 13.25 -1.57 9.09
N ALA A 189 12.55 -2.62 9.52
CA ALA A 189 11.10 -2.71 9.45
C ALA A 189 10.37 -1.80 10.48
N THR A 190 11.06 -0.80 11.04
CA THR A 190 10.52 0.12 12.07
C THR A 190 9.70 1.26 11.49
N GLN A 191 9.52 1.30 10.17
CA GLN A 191 8.67 2.29 9.53
C GLN A 191 7.21 2.02 9.83
N THR A 192 6.40 3.08 9.83
CA THR A 192 4.96 2.97 9.99
C THR A 192 4.33 2.01 8.97
N ASN A 193 4.87 2.00 7.74
CA ASN A 193 4.44 1.13 6.65
C ASN A 193 5.66 0.37 6.08
N PRO A 194 6.08 -0.74 6.70
CA PRO A 194 7.27 -1.47 6.26
C PRO A 194 7.01 -2.20 4.94
N THR A 195 8.07 -2.42 4.15
CA THR A 195 8.03 -3.21 2.91
C THR A 195 7.61 -4.65 3.19
N ILE A 196 6.48 -5.09 2.63
CA ILE A 196 5.85 -6.40 2.95
C ILE A 196 6.41 -7.54 2.06
N SER A 197 7.20 -7.24 1.03
CA SER A 197 7.87 -8.23 0.17
C SER A 197 9.09 -7.60 -0.52
N PRO A 198 10.21 -7.37 0.19
CA PRO A 198 11.36 -6.68 -0.37
C PRO A 198 12.08 -7.52 -1.43
N THR A 199 12.56 -6.84 -2.49
CA THR A 199 13.60 -7.37 -3.36
C THR A 199 14.94 -7.02 -2.75
N PHE A 200 15.70 -8.01 -2.25
CA PHE A 200 16.96 -7.73 -1.57
C PHE A 200 18.11 -7.49 -2.54
N LEU A 201 18.66 -6.28 -2.55
CA LEU A 201 19.86 -5.95 -3.30
C LEU A 201 21.06 -6.82 -2.88
N ASP A 202 21.13 -7.16 -1.60
CA ASP A 202 22.16 -8.05 -1.06
C ASP A 202 22.17 -9.42 -1.75
N ALA A 203 21.00 -9.94 -2.20
CA ALA A 203 20.94 -11.22 -2.89
C ALA A 203 21.69 -11.19 -4.23
N LEU A 204 21.61 -10.07 -4.96
CA LEU A 204 22.33 -9.87 -6.21
C LEU A 204 23.86 -9.77 -5.99
N ALA A 205 24.28 -9.20 -4.86
CA ALA A 205 25.68 -9.20 -4.45
C ALA A 205 26.15 -10.61 -4.05
N ASP A 206 25.33 -11.35 -3.29
CA ASP A 206 25.60 -12.74 -2.90
C ASP A 206 25.77 -13.64 -4.13
N GLU A 207 24.93 -13.48 -5.16
CA GLU A 207 25.01 -14.23 -6.42
C GLU A 207 26.31 -13.97 -7.18
N ILE A 208 26.73 -12.70 -7.30
CA ILE A 208 28.01 -12.36 -7.92
C ILE A 208 29.17 -13.00 -7.16
N ALA A 209 29.19 -12.88 -5.83
CA ALA A 209 30.24 -13.47 -5.01
C ALA A 209 30.27 -15.00 -5.14
N ALA A 210 29.11 -15.66 -5.07
CA ALA A 210 28.96 -17.11 -5.24
C ALA A 210 29.40 -17.59 -6.63
N SER A 211 29.32 -16.74 -7.64
CA SER A 211 29.82 -17.05 -8.98
C SER A 211 31.35 -17.10 -9.07
N GLY A 212 32.09 -16.73 -8.00
CA GLY A 212 33.55 -16.73 -7.93
C GLY A 212 34.20 -15.39 -8.26
N VAL A 213 33.42 -14.32 -8.41
CA VAL A 213 33.96 -12.96 -8.55
C VAL A 213 34.41 -12.46 -7.18
N THR A 214 35.65 -11.98 -7.09
CA THR A 214 36.25 -11.45 -5.86
C THR A 214 36.82 -10.05 -6.02
N ILE A 215 37.02 -9.59 -7.25
CA ILE A 215 37.62 -8.28 -7.56
C ILE A 215 36.76 -7.56 -8.61
N VAL A 216 36.54 -6.26 -8.41
CA VAL A 216 36.11 -5.32 -9.45
C VAL A 216 37.28 -4.37 -9.66
N SER A 217 37.84 -4.33 -10.88
CA SER A 217 39.05 -3.54 -11.13
C SER A 217 38.76 -2.03 -11.29
N GLY A 218 37.50 -1.67 -11.56
CA GLY A 218 36.99 -0.31 -11.64
C GLY A 218 36.03 0.04 -10.51
N SER A 219 35.02 0.86 -10.83
CA SER A 219 34.02 1.34 -9.88
C SER A 219 32.77 0.46 -9.85
N VAL A 220 32.00 0.53 -8.77
CA VAL A 220 30.61 0.07 -8.73
C VAL A 220 29.71 1.28 -8.99
N VAL A 221 28.98 1.27 -10.11
CA VAL A 221 28.24 2.44 -10.60
C VAL A 221 26.75 2.14 -10.63
N GLY A 222 25.94 3.00 -9.98
CA GLY A 222 24.49 2.94 -10.10
C GLY A 222 24.02 3.63 -11.38
N ASP A 223 23.29 2.91 -12.23
CA ASP A 223 22.65 3.45 -13.44
C ASP A 223 21.14 3.52 -13.24
N GLU A 224 20.64 4.75 -13.21
CA GLU A 224 19.22 5.08 -13.09
C GLU A 224 18.64 5.71 -14.37
N SER A 225 19.38 5.67 -15.48
CA SER A 225 19.08 6.42 -16.71
C SER A 225 17.82 5.96 -17.47
N ARG A 226 17.16 4.89 -17.01
CA ARG A 226 15.92 4.38 -17.61
C ARG A 226 14.78 5.41 -17.59
N TYR A 227 14.71 6.23 -16.54
CA TYR A 227 13.71 7.29 -16.38
C TYR A 227 14.38 8.66 -16.39
N ASP A 228 13.56 9.71 -16.38
CA ASP A 228 14.06 11.07 -16.28
C ASP A 228 14.73 11.35 -14.92
N LYS A 229 15.21 12.59 -14.75
CA LYS A 229 15.90 13.05 -13.54
C LYS A 229 14.96 13.76 -12.57
N GLU A 230 13.64 13.73 -12.81
CA GLU A 230 12.66 14.40 -11.97
C GLU A 230 12.36 13.54 -10.74
N ARG A 231 12.83 13.99 -9.58
CA ARG A 231 12.73 13.22 -8.33
C ARG A 231 11.38 13.33 -7.66
N TYR A 232 10.62 14.38 -7.92
CA TYR A 232 9.36 14.63 -7.26
C TYR A 232 8.42 15.31 -8.22
N VAL A 233 7.13 15.04 -8.05
CA VAL A 233 6.09 15.80 -8.74
C VAL A 233 6.18 17.27 -8.28
N PRO A 234 6.21 18.26 -9.20
CA PRO A 234 6.52 19.65 -8.85
C PRO A 234 5.51 20.26 -7.86
N THR A 235 4.28 19.75 -7.87
CA THR A 235 3.18 20.22 -7.01
C THR A 235 3.12 19.55 -5.64
N TRP A 236 3.95 18.54 -5.36
CA TRP A 236 4.00 17.92 -4.04
C TRP A 236 4.60 18.89 -3.01
N GLY A 237 3.93 19.04 -1.87
CA GLY A 237 4.51 19.71 -0.69
C GLY A 237 5.48 18.79 0.07
N ASP A 238 6.29 19.40 0.95
CA ASP A 238 7.39 18.72 1.64
C ASP A 238 6.95 17.49 2.45
N GLY A 239 5.76 17.51 3.05
CA GLY A 239 5.22 16.36 3.77
C GLY A 239 5.05 15.13 2.87
N ILE A 240 4.60 15.31 1.63
CA ILE A 240 4.46 14.19 0.68
C ILE A 240 5.84 13.77 0.17
N ARG A 241 6.69 14.73 -0.21
CA ARG A 241 8.03 14.43 -0.75
C ARG A 241 8.91 13.70 0.25
N ALA A 242 9.02 14.22 1.47
CA ALA A 242 10.03 13.83 2.43
C ALA A 242 9.57 12.78 3.46
N ILE A 243 8.27 12.53 3.58
CA ILE A 243 7.72 11.58 4.57
C ILE A 243 7.02 10.42 3.86
N GLU A 244 6.13 10.70 2.91
CA GLU A 244 5.33 9.65 2.28
C GLU A 244 6.03 8.99 1.08
N ALA A 245 6.41 9.77 0.07
CA ALA A 245 6.80 9.23 -1.24
C ALA A 245 8.31 8.95 -1.37
N GLY A 246 9.18 9.90 -0.98
CA GLY A 246 10.60 9.84 -1.31
C GLY A 246 10.92 10.23 -2.76
N PRO A 247 12.21 10.23 -3.14
CA PRO A 247 12.66 10.52 -4.49
C PRO A 247 12.28 9.41 -5.47
N LEU A 248 11.73 9.79 -6.61
CA LEU A 248 11.47 8.89 -7.73
C LEU A 248 12.78 8.64 -8.51
N SER A 249 13.06 7.37 -8.80
CA SER A 249 14.23 6.94 -9.57
C SER A 249 14.00 5.55 -10.16
N ALA A 250 14.70 5.25 -11.26
CA ALA A 250 14.83 3.87 -11.73
C ALA A 250 15.65 3.00 -10.76
N LEU A 251 16.47 3.59 -9.90
CA LEU A 251 17.30 2.92 -8.90
C LEU A 251 17.08 3.55 -7.51
N MET A 252 15.87 3.41 -6.98
CA MET A 252 15.55 3.76 -5.60
C MET A 252 15.77 2.55 -4.69
N VAL A 253 16.45 2.73 -3.56
CA VAL A 253 16.69 1.69 -2.55
C VAL A 253 16.08 2.13 -1.22
N ASN A 254 15.52 1.19 -0.46
CA ASN A 254 15.03 1.43 0.90
C ASN A 254 13.95 2.51 0.97
N ASP A 255 13.03 2.55 -0.01
CA ASP A 255 11.96 3.55 -0.10
C ASP A 255 12.50 5.01 -0.09
N GLY A 256 13.76 5.19 -0.52
CA GLY A 256 14.47 6.47 -0.49
C GLY A 256 14.98 6.90 0.88
N VAL A 257 14.85 6.07 1.92
CA VAL A 257 15.27 6.42 3.28
C VAL A 257 16.78 6.31 3.44
N VAL A 258 17.37 7.39 3.97
CA VAL A 258 18.78 7.42 4.40
C VAL A 258 18.84 7.20 5.90
N LEU A 259 19.51 6.12 6.32
CA LEU A 259 19.63 5.80 7.75
C LEU A 259 20.28 6.95 8.53
N GLY A 260 19.67 7.29 9.67
CA GLY A 260 20.10 8.42 10.50
C GLY A 260 19.52 9.77 10.08
N GLN A 261 18.77 9.85 8.97
CA GLN A 261 18.04 11.05 8.59
C GLN A 261 16.55 10.93 8.95
N PRO A 262 15.94 11.99 9.51
CA PRO A 262 14.53 11.97 9.89
C PRO A 262 13.58 12.11 8.69
N LEU A 263 14.10 12.55 7.55
CA LEU A 263 13.37 12.83 6.33
C LEU A 263 14.05 12.12 5.16
N LYS A 264 13.24 11.68 4.19
CA LYS A 264 13.74 11.25 2.88
C LYS A 264 14.39 12.46 2.18
N PRO A 265 15.50 12.24 1.45
CA PRO A 265 16.22 13.31 0.76
C PRO A 265 15.38 13.93 -0.34
#